data_AF-A0A387BBN0-F1
#
_entry.id   AF-A0A387BBN0-F1
#
_cell.length_a   1.000
_cell.length_b   1.000
_cell.length_c   1.000
_cell.angle_alpha   90.00
_cell.angle_beta   90.00
_cell.angle_gamma   90.00
#
_symmetry.space_group_name_H-M   'P 1'
#
loop_
_entity.id
_entity.type
_entity.pdbx_description
1 polymer ?
#
loop_
_entity_poly.entity_id
_entity_poly.type
_entity_poly.pdbx_seq_one_letter_code
_entity_poly.pdbx_strand_id
1 'polypeptide(L)'
;MGTSRISSDIMTAQSAISRLTGIEASGIQNEHLEFAGSNIPCMKAGKNLNNQILKDVSELVTCIQKQADKVEGLAQAIEYRDKADANSWGF
;
A
#
# COMPACT_ATOMS: atom_id res chain seq x y z
N MET A 1 -20.54 -31.28 -13.54
CA MET A 1 -19.75 -30.21 -14.20
C MET A 1 -19.51 -29.13 -13.16
N GLY A 2 -18.25 -28.82 -12.87
CA GLY A 2 -17.86 -27.99 -11.72
C GLY A 2 -18.49 -26.60 -11.78
N THR A 3 -19.22 -26.25 -10.73
CA THR A 3 -19.73 -24.90 -10.47
C THR A 3 -18.57 -24.01 -10.07
N SER A 4 -17.79 -23.57 -11.05
CA SER A 4 -16.85 -22.47 -10.86
C SER A 4 -17.68 -21.19 -10.73
N ARG A 5 -18.11 -20.89 -9.51
CA ARG A 5 -18.72 -19.60 -9.18
C ARG A 5 -17.65 -18.55 -9.46
N ILE A 6 -17.84 -17.73 -10.50
CA ILE A 6 -17.02 -16.55 -10.72
C ILE A 6 -17.41 -15.61 -9.58
N SER A 7 -16.70 -15.70 -8.45
CA SER A 7 -16.86 -14.77 -7.34
C SER A 7 -15.51 -14.21 -6.99
N SER A 8 -15.37 -12.91 -7.19
CA SER A 8 -14.27 -12.13 -6.61
C SER A 8 -14.33 -12.23 -5.09
N ASP A 9 -13.24 -12.69 -4.48
CA ASP A 9 -13.14 -12.84 -3.03
C ASP A 9 -12.48 -11.61 -2.40
N ILE A 10 -13.32 -10.67 -1.97
CA ILE A 10 -12.89 -9.45 -1.28
C ILE A 10 -12.11 -9.79 -0.02
N MET A 11 -12.42 -10.89 0.68
CA MET A 11 -11.71 -11.28 1.90
C MET A 11 -10.27 -11.68 1.59
N THR A 12 -10.04 -12.35 0.46
CA THR A 12 -8.69 -12.67 -0.02
C THR A 12 -7.92 -11.41 -0.40
N ALA A 13 -8.56 -10.43 -1.06
CA ALA A 13 -7.95 -9.14 -1.39
C ALA A 13 -7.61 -8.31 -0.13
N GLN A 14 -8.56 -8.19 0.81
CA GLN A 14 -8.34 -7.51 2.10
C GLN A 14 -7.27 -8.19 2.95
N SER A 15 -7.19 -9.52 2.93
CA SER A 15 -6.15 -10.26 3.65
C SER A 15 -4.75 -10.01 3.05
N ALA A 16 -4.63 -9.94 1.73
CA ALA A 16 -3.38 -9.59 1.07
C ALA A 16 -2.96 -8.13 1.36
N ILE A 17 -3.91 -7.20 1.38
CA ILE A 17 -3.66 -5.78 1.71
C ILE A 17 -3.31 -5.62 3.19
N SER A 18 -3.99 -6.32 4.10
CA SER A 18 -3.72 -6.26 5.55
C SER A 18 -2.31 -6.75 5.91
N ARG A 19 -1.76 -7.71 5.15
CA ARG A 19 -0.35 -8.12 5.28
C ARG A 19 0.62 -7.04 4.82
N LEU A 20 0.19 -6.17 3.91
CA LEU A 20 0.97 -5.08 3.35
C LEU A 20 0.93 -3.83 4.23
N THR A 21 -0.24 -3.54 4.84
CA THR A 21 -0.48 -2.41 5.73
C THR A 21 -0.14 -2.71 7.20
N GLY A 22 0.02 -3.99 7.57
CA GLY A 22 0.50 -4.39 8.91
C GLY A 22 1.95 -3.98 9.21
N ILE A 23 2.67 -3.43 8.22
CA ILE A 23 3.91 -2.69 8.42
C ILE A 23 3.50 -1.24 8.71
N GLU A 24 3.40 -0.88 10.00
CA GLU A 24 3.15 0.49 10.44
C GLU A 24 4.33 1.40 10.03
N ALA A 25 4.26 1.93 8.82
CA ALA A 25 5.18 2.95 8.33
C ALA A 25 4.73 4.38 8.66
N SER A 26 3.64 4.52 9.42
CA SER A 26 3.11 5.79 9.94
C SER A 26 4.15 6.56 10.78
N GLY A 27 5.10 5.86 11.41
CA GLY A 27 6.22 6.47 12.15
C GLY A 27 7.36 7.00 11.27
N ILE A 28 7.46 6.59 10.00
CA ILE A 28 8.57 6.96 9.10
C ILE A 28 8.25 8.27 8.35
N GLN A 29 6.97 8.62 8.22
CA GLN A 29 6.53 9.88 7.63
C GLN A 29 6.95 11.05 8.52
N ASN A 30 7.97 11.81 8.07
CA ASN A 30 8.59 12.98 8.72
C ASN A 30 9.74 12.72 9.69
N GLU A 31 10.38 11.54 9.68
CA GLU A 31 11.67 11.42 10.37
C GLU A 31 12.75 12.21 9.62
N HIS A 32 13.42 13.10 10.35
CA HIS A 32 14.56 13.85 9.87
C HIS A 32 15.71 13.67 10.83
N LEU A 33 16.87 13.23 10.32
CA LEU A 33 18.08 13.15 11.12
C LEU A 33 18.70 14.53 11.27
N GLU A 34 18.73 15.00 12.51
CA GLU A 34 19.45 16.21 12.92
C GLU A 34 20.68 15.84 13.75
N PHE A 35 21.83 16.39 13.37
CA PHE A 35 23.05 16.31 14.18
C PHE A 35 23.19 17.61 14.96
N ALA A 36 23.53 17.53 16.24
CA ALA A 36 23.63 18.66 17.17
C ALA A 36 24.71 19.73 16.85
N GLY A 37 25.32 19.73 15.65
CA GLY A 37 26.26 20.77 15.23
C GLY A 37 27.51 20.30 14.46
N SER A 38 27.47 19.18 13.74
CA SER A 38 28.65 18.74 12.98
C SER A 38 28.99 19.73 11.86
N ASN A 39 30.22 20.25 11.87
CA ASN A 39 30.76 21.14 10.84
C ASN A 39 31.64 20.43 9.82
N ILE A 40 31.78 19.11 9.90
CA ILE A 40 32.54 18.32 8.94
C ILE A 40 31.72 18.20 7.63
N PRO A 41 32.23 18.66 6.46
CA PRO A 41 31.49 18.64 5.20
C PRO A 41 30.93 17.25 4.84
N CYS A 42 31.70 16.20 5.08
CA CYS A 42 31.30 14.81 4.82
C CYS A 42 30.08 14.39 5.66
N MET A 43 29.99 14.84 6.91
CA MET A 43 28.86 14.53 7.80
C MET A 43 27.60 15.30 7.38
N LYS A 44 27.74 16.54 6.89
CA LYS A 44 26.62 17.29 6.31
C LYS A 44 26.09 16.63 5.04
N ALA A 45 26.99 16.17 4.16
CA ALA A 45 26.60 15.42 2.97
C ALA A 45 25.89 14.11 3.32
N GLY A 46 26.42 13.35 4.29
CA GLY A 46 25.79 12.13 4.79
C GLY A 46 24.41 12.36 5.41
N LYS A 47 24.25 13.42 6.21
CA LYS A 47 22.94 13.85 6.75
C LYS A 47 21.94 14.11 5.62
N ASN A 48 22.32 14.93 4.64
CA ASN A 48 21.44 15.29 3.53
C ASN A 48 21.04 14.07 2.70
N LEU A 49 21.99 13.18 2.39
CA LEU A 49 21.71 11.95 1.67
C LEU A 49 20.75 11.05 2.45
N ASN A 50 20.96 10.88 3.75
CA ASN A 50 20.09 10.02 4.55
C ASN A 50 18.67 10.57 4.65
N ASN A 51 18.53 11.89 4.77
CA ASN A 51 17.23 12.55 4.78
C ASN A 51 16.50 12.45 3.43
N GLN A 52 17.24 12.44 2.31
CA GLN A 52 16.67 12.14 0.98
C GLN A 52 16.19 10.69 0.90
N ILE A 53 16.98 9.73 1.36
CA ILE A 53 16.59 8.31 1.37
C ILE A 53 15.35 8.08 2.24
N LEU A 54 15.28 8.68 3.44
CA LEU A 54 14.10 8.59 4.31
C LEU A 54 12.85 9.14 3.61
N LYS A 55 12.98 10.27 2.93
CA LYS A 55 11.89 10.86 2.13
C LYS A 55 11.46 9.92 1.00
N ASP A 56 12.40 9.41 0.22
CA ASP A 56 12.11 8.54 -0.94
C ASP A 56 11.45 7.23 -0.50
N VAL A 57 11.88 6.64 0.62
CA VAL A 57 11.26 5.46 1.21
C VAL A 57 9.84 5.75 1.68
N SER A 58 9.62 6.90 2.32
CA SER A 58 8.28 7.35 2.72
C SER A 58 7.35 7.55 1.51
N GLU A 59 7.84 8.13 0.42
CA GLU A 59 7.09 8.28 -0.83
C GLU A 59 6.77 6.93 -1.48
N LEU A 60 7.72 5.99 -1.48
CA LEU A 60 7.53 4.63 -1.99
C LEU A 60 6.43 3.89 -1.22
N VAL A 61 6.50 3.90 0.11
CA VAL A 61 5.47 3.29 0.97
C VAL A 61 4.10 3.90 0.69
N THR A 62 4.02 5.23 0.59
CA THR A 62 2.76 5.93 0.28
C THR A 62 2.21 5.53 -1.09
N CYS A 63 3.07 5.38 -2.10
CA CYS A 63 2.66 4.91 -3.43
C CYS A 63 2.16 3.46 -3.39
N ILE A 64 2.84 2.59 -2.65
CA ILE A 64 2.44 1.19 -2.48
C ILE A 64 1.07 1.13 -1.78
N GLN A 65 0.84 1.93 -0.74
CA GLN A 65 -0.44 1.98 -0.04
C GLN A 65 -1.58 2.45 -0.95
N LYS A 66 -1.39 3.53 -1.71
CA LYS A 66 -2.38 3.98 -2.72
C LYS A 66 -2.70 2.91 -3.76
N GLN A 67 -1.73 2.07 -4.09
CA GLN A 67 -1.90 1.01 -5.08
C GLN A 67 -2.66 -0.17 -4.47
N ALA A 68 -2.42 -0.48 -3.20
CA ALA A 68 -3.20 -1.44 -2.44
C ALA A 68 -4.68 -1.04 -2.36
N ASP A 69 -4.97 0.23 -2.05
CA ASP A 69 -6.35 0.75 -1.99
C ASP A 69 -7.10 0.58 -3.32
N LYS A 70 -6.40 0.76 -4.46
CA LYS A 70 -6.98 0.53 -5.79
C LYS A 70 -7.32 -0.93 -6.04
N VAL A 71 -6.51 -1.87 -5.56
CA VAL A 71 -6.78 -3.31 -5.68
C VAL A 71 -8.03 -3.68 -4.90
N GLU A 72 -8.22 -3.12 -3.70
CA GLU A 72 -9.45 -3.30 -2.93
C GLU A 72 -10.67 -2.75 -3.67
N GLY A 73 -10.59 -1.52 -4.18
CA GLY A 73 -11.67 -0.89 -4.93
C GLY A 73 -12.02 -1.68 -6.21
N LEU A 74 -11.02 -2.21 -6.92
CA LEU A 74 -11.24 -3.08 -8.07
C LEU A 74 -11.93 -4.39 -7.67
N ALA A 75 -11.50 -5.02 -6.57
CA ALA A 75 -12.13 -6.24 -6.07
C ALA A 75 -13.62 -6.00 -5.71
N GLN A 76 -13.93 -4.89 -5.04
CA GLN A 76 -15.31 -4.47 -4.74
C GLN A 76 -16.13 -4.26 -6.01
N ALA A 77 -15.57 -3.58 -7.01
CA ALA A 77 -16.25 -3.31 -8.28
C ALA A 77 -16.48 -4.58 -9.11
N ILE A 78 -15.61 -5.58 -9.03
CA ILE A 78 -15.84 -6.88 -9.68
C ILE A 78 -16.89 -7.68 -8.89
N GLU A 79 -16.82 -7.75 -7.56
CA GLU A 79 -17.82 -8.46 -6.75
C GLU A 79 -19.24 -7.91 -6.95
N TYR A 80 -19.39 -6.59 -7.08
CA TYR A 80 -20.67 -5.96 -7.42
C TYR A 80 -21.21 -6.43 -8.78
N ARG A 81 -20.35 -6.51 -9.79
CA ARG A 81 -20.71 -7.00 -11.13
C ARG A 81 -21.03 -8.49 -11.11
N ASP A 82 -20.22 -9.30 -10.42
CA ASP A 82 -20.44 -10.74 -10.26
C ASP A 82 -21.81 -11.01 -9.61
N LYS A 83 -22.20 -10.22 -8.60
CA LYS A 83 -23.54 -10.30 -7.97
C LYS A 83 -24.67 -9.88 -8.91
N ALA A 84 -24.47 -8.81 -9.70
CA ALA A 84 -25.47 -8.34 -10.65
C ALA A 84 -25.69 -9.35 -11.79
N ASP A 85 -24.62 -9.94 -12.32
CA ASP A 85 -24.69 -10.97 -13.35
C ASP A 85 -25.31 -12.27 -12.83
N ALA A 86 -24.98 -12.68 -11.60
CA ALA A 86 -25.63 -13.84 -10.96
C ALA A 86 -27.15 -13.66 -10.84
N ASN A 87 -27.61 -12.47 -10.41
CA ASN A 87 -29.04 -12.15 -10.33
C ASN A 87 -29.71 -12.11 -11.71
N SER A 88 -29.01 -11.63 -12.74
CA SER A 88 -29.50 -11.57 -14.13
C SER A 88 -29.67 -12.96 -14.75
N TRP A 89 -28.81 -13.92 -14.37
CA TRP A 89 -28.83 -15.29 -14.87
C TRP A 89 -29.72 -16.25 -14.07
N GLY A 90 -30.42 -15.75 -13.04
CA GLY A 90 -31.43 -16.52 -12.30
C GLY A 90 -30.88 -17.56 -11.33
N PHE A 91 -29.67 -17.35 -10.79
CA PHE A 91 -29.11 -18.13 -9.69
C PHE A 91 -29.33 -17.48 -8.33
#